data_AF-A0A4R6BDL0-F1
#
_entry.id   AF-A0A4R6BDL0-F1
#
_cell.length_a   1.000
_cell.length_b   1.000
_cell.length_c   1.000
_cell.angle_alpha   90.00
_cell.angle_beta   90.00
_cell.angle_gamma   90.00
#
_symmetry.space_group_name_H-M   'P 1'
#
loop_
_entity.id
_entity.type
_entity.pdbx_description
1 polymer ?
#
loop_
_entity_poly.entity_id
_entity_poly.type
_entity_poly.pdbx_seq_one_letter_code
_entity_poly.pdbx_strand_id
1 'polypeptide(L)'
;MDFYTQYKEDNLKLERRYPLYRCPAANADLVSILTRLSIADNIKKSILAIDSAMRLGRKVDNHNKAHTILATDLLSAQFYHYNAEHFDQTTFRKLTECVKRYNLLMSAYDTSQDDALIPEIEAVFVLPFVSIDDPTVQQLINHSELYTK
;
A
#
# COMPACT_ATOMS: atom_id res chain seq x y z
N MET A 1 9.17 -14.61 -13.53
CA MET A 1 9.58 -13.87 -12.32
C MET A 1 8.33 -13.46 -11.60
N ASP A 2 8.19 -13.74 -10.30
CA ASP A 2 6.97 -13.39 -9.56
C ASP A 2 6.79 -11.87 -9.43
N PHE A 3 5.56 -11.43 -9.13
CA PHE A 3 5.20 -10.02 -9.02
C PHE A 3 6.03 -9.26 -7.97
N TYR A 4 6.40 -9.91 -6.86
CA TYR A 4 7.12 -9.26 -5.76
C TYR A 4 8.59 -9.03 -6.13
N THR A 5 9.20 -9.98 -6.84
CA THR A 5 10.53 -9.83 -7.41
C THR A 5 10.56 -8.71 -8.45
N GLN A 6 9.55 -8.63 -9.35
CA GLN A 6 9.38 -7.51 -10.27
C GLN A 6 9.25 -6.16 -9.56
N TYR A 7 8.40 -6.08 -8.53
CA TYR A 7 8.22 -4.87 -7.73
C TYR A 7 9.54 -4.38 -7.11
N LYS A 8 10.34 -5.29 -6.55
CA LYS A 8 11.65 -4.96 -5.98
C LYS A 8 12.64 -4.48 -7.05
N GLU A 9 12.68 -5.12 -8.20
CA GLU A 9 13.57 -4.72 -9.30
C GLU A 9 13.21 -3.35 -9.87
N ASP A 10 11.91 -3.07 -10.05
CA ASP A 10 11.43 -1.78 -10.53
C ASP A 10 11.84 -0.66 -9.56
N ASN A 11 11.67 -0.88 -8.26
CA ASN A 11 12.08 0.05 -7.23
C ASN A 11 13.60 0.22 -7.14
N LEU A 12 14.37 -0.86 -7.28
CA LEU A 12 15.83 -0.80 -7.30
C LEU A 12 16.36 0.02 -8.49
N LYS A 13 15.70 -0.06 -9.65
CA LYS A 13 16.02 0.80 -10.81
C LYS A 13 15.77 2.28 -10.50
N LEU A 14 14.68 2.61 -9.81
CA LEU A 14 14.39 3.96 -9.37
C LEU A 14 15.40 4.46 -8.34
N GLU A 15 15.74 3.66 -7.33
CA GLU A 15 16.71 4.04 -6.30
C GLU A 15 18.10 4.33 -6.87
N ARG A 16 18.53 3.54 -7.87
CA ARG A 16 19.79 3.77 -8.59
C ARG A 16 19.78 5.08 -9.37
N ARG A 17 18.61 5.50 -9.87
CA ARG A 17 18.48 6.71 -10.70
C ARG A 17 18.18 7.97 -9.90
N TYR A 18 17.50 7.84 -8.77
CA TYR A 18 17.04 8.95 -7.94
C TYR A 18 17.64 8.82 -6.53
N PRO A 19 18.74 9.55 -6.22
CA PRO A 19 19.48 9.38 -4.96
C PRO A 19 18.65 9.60 -3.69
N LEU A 20 17.62 10.44 -3.78
CA LEU A 20 16.72 10.78 -2.67
C LEU A 20 15.57 9.78 -2.49
N TYR A 21 15.38 8.87 -3.44
CA TYR A 21 14.33 7.86 -3.38
C TYR A 21 14.82 6.61 -2.65
N ARG A 22 14.02 6.14 -1.69
CA ARG A 22 14.17 4.82 -1.06
C ARG A 22 12.80 4.19 -0.95
N CYS A 23 12.63 3.00 -1.51
CA CYS A 23 11.43 2.21 -1.35
C CYS A 23 11.43 1.63 0.08
N PRO A 24 10.36 1.81 0.87
CA PRO A 24 10.25 1.15 2.16
C PRO A 24 10.13 -0.36 1.96
N ALA A 25 10.41 -1.12 3.02
CA ALA A 25 10.11 -2.54 3.04
C ALA A 25 8.60 -2.75 2.87
N ALA A 26 8.22 -3.60 1.92
CA ALA A 26 6.82 -3.99 1.73
C ALA A 26 6.31 -4.76 2.94
N ASN A 27 5.04 -4.59 3.29
CA ASN A 27 4.40 -5.37 4.34
C ASN A 27 4.36 -6.85 3.97
N ALA A 28 4.98 -7.70 4.78
CA ALA A 28 5.13 -9.13 4.51
C ALA A 28 3.79 -9.89 4.52
N ASP A 29 2.87 -9.52 5.42
CA ASP A 29 1.52 -10.12 5.46
C ASP A 29 0.74 -9.75 4.20
N LEU A 30 0.88 -8.51 3.72
CA LEU A 30 0.28 -8.08 2.46
C LEU A 30 0.83 -8.87 1.27
N VAL A 31 2.14 -9.09 1.20
CA VAL A 31 2.76 -9.93 0.15
C VAL A 31 2.20 -11.36 0.19
N SER A 32 2.00 -11.93 1.38
CA SER A 32 1.41 -13.26 1.57
C SER A 32 -0.02 -13.34 1.03
N ILE A 33 -0.86 -12.34 1.35
CA ILE A 33 -2.23 -12.23 0.83
C ILE A 33 -2.21 -12.17 -0.70
N LEU A 34 -1.44 -11.24 -1.28
CA LEU A 34 -1.38 -11.02 -2.73
C LEU A 34 -0.88 -12.24 -3.51
N THR A 35 0.01 -13.04 -2.91
CA THR A 35 0.50 -14.29 -3.52
C THR A 35 -0.64 -15.29 -3.73
N ARG A 36 -1.62 -15.33 -2.82
CA ARG A 36 -2.77 -16.24 -2.88
C ARG A 36 -3.89 -15.74 -3.80
N LEU A 37 -3.96 -14.44 -4.09
CA LEU A 37 -5.01 -13.86 -4.92
C LEU A 37 -4.82 -14.20 -6.40
N SER A 38 -5.91 -14.62 -7.04
CA SER A 38 -5.98 -14.85 -8.49
C SER A 38 -6.31 -13.56 -9.25
N ILE A 39 -5.46 -12.53 -9.06
CA ILE A 39 -5.51 -11.24 -9.76
C ILE A 39 -4.22 -11.02 -10.55
N ALA A 40 -4.23 -10.10 -11.51
CA ALA A 40 -3.06 -9.86 -12.36
C ALA A 40 -1.87 -9.27 -11.57
N ASP A 41 -0.64 -9.61 -11.99
CA ASP A 41 0.59 -9.23 -11.29
C ASP A 41 0.77 -7.71 -11.21
N ASN A 42 0.40 -6.97 -12.26
CA ASN A 42 0.43 -5.51 -12.24
C ASN A 42 -0.51 -4.92 -11.18
N ILE A 43 -1.68 -5.52 -10.97
CA ILE A 43 -2.59 -5.13 -9.89
C ILE A 43 -1.95 -5.41 -8.52
N LYS A 44 -1.31 -6.57 -8.33
CA LYS A 44 -0.59 -6.89 -7.08
C LYS A 44 0.55 -5.90 -6.80
N LYS A 45 1.37 -5.58 -7.82
CA LYS A 45 2.43 -4.56 -7.72
C LYS A 45 1.84 -3.18 -7.36
N SER A 46 0.69 -2.83 -7.93
CA SER A 46 0.02 -1.56 -7.64
C SER A 46 -0.45 -1.48 -6.18
N ILE A 47 -1.00 -2.57 -5.64
CA ILE A 47 -1.43 -2.64 -4.23
C ILE A 47 -0.22 -2.47 -3.30
N LEU A 48 0.92 -3.13 -3.59
CA LEU A 48 2.15 -2.94 -2.82
C LEU A 48 2.66 -1.50 -2.88
N ALA A 49 2.65 -0.89 -4.06
CA ALA A 49 3.13 0.48 -4.25
C ALA A 49 2.29 1.47 -3.41
N ILE A 50 0.96 1.36 -3.47
CA ILE A 50 0.08 2.31 -2.79
C ILE A 50 0.03 2.08 -1.27
N ASP A 51 0.05 0.83 -0.79
CA ASP A 51 0.17 0.54 0.64
C ASP A 51 1.48 1.09 1.21
N SER A 52 2.59 0.85 0.49
CA SER A 52 3.91 1.38 0.85
C SER A 52 3.92 2.91 0.90
N ALA A 53 3.30 3.57 -0.09
CA ALA A 53 3.18 5.03 -0.13
C ALA A 53 2.43 5.56 1.10
N MET A 54 1.27 4.97 1.39
CA MET A 54 0.40 5.42 2.47
C MET A 54 1.04 5.24 3.85
N ARG A 55 1.69 4.08 4.10
CA ARG A 55 2.40 3.82 5.37
C ARG A 55 3.64 4.69 5.52
N LEU A 56 4.38 4.93 4.43
CA LEU A 56 5.55 5.81 4.46
C LEU A 56 5.16 7.27 4.74
N GLY A 57 4.03 7.74 4.19
CA GLY A 57 3.52 9.10 4.42
C GLY A 57 3.25 9.40 5.90
N ARG A 58 2.95 8.38 6.70
CA ARG A 58 2.77 8.48 8.16
C ARG A 58 4.06 8.71 8.94
N LYS A 59 5.21 8.50 8.29
CA LYS A 59 6.54 8.66 8.90
C LYS A 59 7.19 10.00 8.54
N VAL A 60 6.45 10.90 7.89
CA VAL A 60 6.92 12.25 7.54
C VAL A 60 7.15 13.08 8.80
N ASP A 61 8.35 13.61 8.95
CA ASP A 61 8.72 14.55 10.01
C ASP A 61 9.55 15.72 9.43
N ASN A 62 9.91 16.70 10.28
CA ASN A 62 10.67 17.88 9.84
C ASN A 62 12.08 17.57 9.30
N HIS A 63 12.68 16.42 9.65
CA HIS A 63 14.02 16.03 9.24
C HIS A 63 14.03 15.25 7.93
N ASN A 64 12.97 14.48 7.65
CA ASN A 64 12.88 13.62 6.48
C ASN A 64 11.90 14.11 5.40
N LYS A 65 11.15 15.20 5.67
CA LYS A 65 10.04 15.71 4.84
C LYS A 65 10.28 15.67 3.34
N ALA A 66 11.38 16.27 2.89
CA ALA A 66 11.68 16.40 1.47
C ALA A 66 11.85 15.04 0.79
N HIS A 67 12.48 14.08 1.47
CA HIS A 67 12.75 12.76 0.90
C HIS A 67 11.51 11.88 0.96
N THR A 68 10.84 11.88 2.12
CA THR A 68 9.68 11.02 2.36
C THR A 68 8.50 11.41 1.46
N ILE A 69 8.18 12.70 1.32
CA ILE A 69 7.07 13.16 0.45
C ILE A 69 7.33 12.78 -1.01
N LEU A 70 8.55 13.00 -1.52
CA LEU A 70 8.87 12.64 -2.90
C LEU A 70 8.82 11.12 -3.11
N ALA A 71 9.23 10.33 -2.12
CA ALA A 71 9.13 8.88 -2.19
C ALA A 71 7.68 8.38 -2.17
N THR A 72 6.80 8.98 -1.35
CA THR A 72 5.37 8.64 -1.34
C THR A 72 4.69 9.02 -2.65
N ASP A 73 5.06 10.15 -3.24
CA ASP A 73 4.51 10.58 -4.52
C ASP A 73 4.99 9.68 -5.66
N LEU A 74 6.25 9.25 -5.64
CA LEU A 74 6.78 8.33 -6.64
C LEU A 74 6.13 6.93 -6.55
N LEU A 75 5.91 6.42 -5.34
CA LEU A 75 5.17 5.17 -5.13
C LEU A 75 3.70 5.29 -5.57
N SER A 76 3.07 6.44 -5.31
CA SER A 76 1.72 6.72 -5.82
C SER A 76 1.70 6.79 -7.35
N ALA A 77 2.72 7.37 -7.98
CA ALA A 77 2.88 7.35 -9.43
C ALA A 77 3.10 5.94 -9.98
N GLN A 78 3.88 5.10 -9.29
CA GLN A 78 4.03 3.68 -9.64
C GLN A 78 2.70 2.92 -9.55
N PHE A 79 1.86 3.21 -8.56
CA PHE A 79 0.51 2.66 -8.48
C PHE A 79 -0.29 2.95 -9.77
N TYR A 80 -0.27 4.19 -10.27
CA TYR A 80 -0.92 4.54 -11.54
C TYR A 80 -0.25 3.86 -12.74
N HIS A 81 1.09 3.80 -12.77
CA HIS A 81 1.85 3.16 -13.84
C HIS A 81 1.48 1.68 -13.98
N TYR A 82 1.46 0.92 -12.88
CA TYR A 82 1.11 -0.49 -12.90
C TYR A 82 -0.35 -0.74 -13.29
N ASN A 83 -1.28 0.15 -12.92
CA ASN A 83 -2.67 0.04 -13.37
C ASN A 83 -2.84 0.41 -14.86
N ALA A 84 -1.92 1.17 -15.45
CA ALA A 84 -1.95 1.49 -16.87
C ALA A 84 -1.47 0.32 -17.75
N GLU A 85 -0.62 -0.57 -17.21
CA GLU A 85 -0.29 -1.86 -17.84
C GLU A 85 -1.57 -2.70 -17.96
N HIS A 86 -2.04 -2.97 -19.19
CA HIS A 86 -3.30 -3.70 -19.42
C HIS A 86 -4.49 -3.14 -18.64
N PHE A 87 -4.79 -1.86 -18.88
CA PHE A 87 -5.77 -1.09 -18.15
C PHE A 87 -7.13 -1.80 -17.93
N ASP A 88 -7.38 -2.17 -16.68
CA ASP A 88 -8.69 -2.60 -16.17
C ASP A 88 -9.34 -1.45 -15.42
N GLN A 89 -10.26 -0.76 -16.09
CA GLN A 89 -10.98 0.39 -15.54
C GLN A 89 -11.73 0.07 -14.24
N THR A 90 -12.29 -1.13 -14.14
CA THR A 90 -13.10 -1.52 -12.97
C THR A 90 -12.22 -1.71 -11.75
N THR A 91 -11.10 -2.43 -11.92
CA THR A 91 -10.12 -2.63 -10.85
C THR A 91 -9.47 -1.32 -10.44
N PHE A 92 -9.08 -0.49 -11.42
CA PHE A 92 -8.49 0.82 -11.14
C PHE A 92 -9.45 1.74 -10.35
N ARG A 93 -10.75 1.76 -10.70
CA ARG A 93 -11.76 2.52 -9.96
C ARG A 93 -11.90 2.03 -8.51
N LYS A 94 -11.93 0.72 -8.29
CA LYS A 94 -11.97 0.15 -6.94
C LYS A 94 -10.76 0.57 -6.11
N LEU A 95 -9.56 0.47 -6.66
CA LEU A 95 -8.34 0.79 -5.93
C LEU A 95 -8.19 2.28 -5.63
N THR A 96 -8.56 3.16 -6.55
CA THR A 96 -8.57 4.61 -6.30
C THR A 96 -9.60 5.01 -5.25
N GLU A 97 -10.75 4.31 -5.20
CA GLU A 97 -11.72 4.46 -4.11
C GLU A 97 -11.16 3.97 -2.76
N CYS A 98 -10.37 2.89 -2.75
CA CYS A 98 -9.63 2.46 -1.56
C CYS A 98 -8.63 3.51 -1.07
N VAL A 99 -7.92 4.22 -1.97
CA VAL A 99 -7.02 5.33 -1.59
C VAL A 99 -7.79 6.44 -0.88
N LYS A 100 -8.93 6.85 -1.44
CA LYS A 100 -9.80 7.85 -0.80
C LYS A 100 -10.25 7.36 0.58
N ARG A 101 -10.72 6.11 0.66
CA ARG A 101 -11.22 5.50 1.89
C ARG A 101 -10.14 5.42 2.97
N TYR A 102 -8.92 4.99 2.62
CA TYR A 102 -7.78 5.00 3.53
C TYR A 102 -7.54 6.38 4.15
N ASN A 103 -7.46 7.42 3.33
CA ASN A 103 -7.20 8.78 3.81
C ASN A 103 -8.31 9.29 4.74
N LEU A 104 -9.58 8.98 4.44
CA LEU A 104 -10.71 9.33 5.29
C LEU A 104 -10.67 8.59 6.63
N LEU A 105 -10.43 7.28 6.61
CA LEU A 105 -10.34 6.46 7.82
C LEU A 105 -9.17 6.90 8.70
N MET A 106 -8.00 7.13 8.11
CA MET A 106 -6.83 7.61 8.85
C MET A 106 -7.06 8.99 9.45
N SER A 107 -7.68 9.91 8.72
CA SER A 107 -8.04 11.23 9.27
C SER A 107 -9.02 11.11 10.44
N ALA A 108 -9.99 10.19 10.36
CA ALA A 108 -10.92 9.92 11.45
C ALA A 108 -10.22 9.27 12.64
N TYR A 109 -9.34 8.31 12.41
CA TYR A 109 -8.53 7.65 13.45
C TYR A 109 -7.60 8.64 14.15
N ASP A 110 -6.89 9.50 13.41
CA ASP A 110 -6.03 10.52 14.01
C ASP A 110 -6.78 11.45 14.97
N THR A 111 -8.06 11.71 14.69
CA THR A 111 -8.91 12.59 15.51
C THR A 111 -9.52 11.85 16.70
N SER A 112 -9.98 10.62 16.50
CA SER A 112 -10.79 9.87 17.46
C SER A 112 -10.00 8.87 18.30
N GLN A 113 -8.88 8.36 17.77
CA GLN A 113 -8.13 7.21 18.27
C GLN A 113 -9.03 5.97 18.48
N ASP A 114 -10.04 5.79 17.60
CA ASP A 114 -10.97 4.66 17.66
C ASP A 114 -10.37 3.41 17.01
N ASP A 115 -9.98 2.44 17.85
CA ASP A 115 -9.42 1.15 17.44
C ASP A 115 -10.34 0.34 16.52
N ALA A 116 -11.65 0.60 16.53
CA ALA A 116 -12.59 -0.06 15.63
C ALA A 116 -12.33 0.25 14.15
N LEU A 117 -11.57 1.31 13.84
CA LEU A 117 -11.19 1.70 12.49
C LEU A 117 -9.97 0.94 11.95
N ILE A 118 -9.12 0.41 12.83
CA ILE A 118 -7.83 -0.22 12.46
C ILE A 118 -8.01 -1.39 11.47
N PRO A 119 -8.96 -2.33 11.66
CA PRO A 119 -9.15 -3.44 10.74
C PRO A 119 -9.35 -3.00 9.29
N GLU A 120 -10.15 -1.95 9.10
CA GLU A 120 -10.46 -1.45 7.77
C GLU A 120 -9.29 -0.66 7.18
N ILE A 121 -8.59 0.13 8.00
CA ILE A 121 -7.38 0.87 7.60
C ILE A 121 -6.31 -0.09 7.06
N GLU A 122 -6.04 -1.16 7.79
CA GLU A 122 -4.97 -2.10 7.47
C GLU A 122 -5.27 -2.92 6.20
N ALA A 123 -6.53 -3.31 6.01
CA ALA A 123 -6.92 -4.20 4.94
C ALA A 123 -7.47 -3.49 3.68
N VAL A 124 -7.65 -2.16 3.70
CA VAL A 124 -8.44 -1.42 2.69
C VAL A 124 -8.10 -1.75 1.24
N PHE A 125 -6.82 -2.00 0.93
CA PHE A 125 -6.37 -2.26 -0.45
C PHE A 125 -6.57 -3.70 -0.92
N VAL A 126 -6.87 -4.63 -0.02
CA VAL A 126 -7.14 -6.04 -0.33
C VAL A 126 -8.62 -6.41 -0.17
N LEU A 127 -9.39 -5.66 0.61
CA LEU A 127 -10.84 -5.88 0.80
C LEU A 127 -11.67 -5.99 -0.50
N PRO A 128 -11.32 -5.34 -1.63
CA PRO A 128 -12.04 -5.58 -2.88
C PRO A 128 -11.90 -7.00 -3.45
N PHE A 129 -10.96 -7.80 -2.95
CA PHE A 129 -10.57 -9.11 -3.50
C PHE A 129 -10.63 -10.25 -2.47
N VAL A 130 -10.66 -9.94 -1.19
CA VAL A 130 -10.69 -10.92 -0.10
C VAL A 130 -11.54 -10.39 1.07
N SER A 131 -12.25 -11.28 1.76
CA SER A 131 -13.05 -10.92 2.93
C SER A 131 -12.16 -10.43 4.07
N ILE A 132 -12.67 -9.50 4.88
CA ILE A 132 -12.02 -9.09 6.12
C ILE A 132 -11.84 -10.27 7.08
N ASP A 133 -12.74 -11.25 7.03
CA ASP A 133 -12.70 -12.45 7.88
C ASP A 133 -11.69 -13.51 7.37
N ASP A 134 -10.99 -13.30 6.25
CA ASP A 134 -9.96 -14.24 5.80
C ASP A 134 -8.81 -14.31 6.83
N PRO A 135 -8.34 -15.52 7.19
CA PRO A 135 -7.29 -15.67 8.21
C PRO A 135 -6.01 -14.87 7.96
N THR A 136 -5.61 -14.68 6.70
CA THR A 136 -4.41 -13.87 6.40
C THR A 136 -4.67 -12.37 6.49
N VAL A 137 -5.90 -11.92 6.25
CA VAL A 137 -6.29 -10.53 6.50
C VAL A 137 -6.36 -10.26 7.99
N GLN A 138 -6.92 -11.18 8.77
CA GLN A 138 -6.90 -11.11 10.23
C GLN A 138 -5.48 -11.08 10.79
N GLN A 139 -4.56 -11.87 10.22
CA GLN A 139 -3.14 -11.80 10.60
C GLN A 139 -2.53 -10.42 10.33
N LEU A 140 -2.74 -9.85 9.14
CA LEU A 140 -2.31 -8.49 8.81
C LEU A 140 -2.82 -7.46 9.83
N ILE A 141 -4.10 -7.55 10.19
CA ILE A 141 -4.74 -6.65 11.16
C ILE A 141 -4.09 -6.81 12.54
N ASN A 142 -3.90 -8.04 13.01
CA ASN A 142 -3.33 -8.33 14.32
C ASN A 142 -1.86 -7.87 14.45
N HIS A 143 -1.14 -7.71 13.33
CA HIS A 143 0.21 -7.16 13.29
C HIS A 143 0.26 -5.64 13.10
N SER A 144 -0.89 -4.96 13.14
CA SER A 144 -0.95 -3.50 12.99
C SER A 144 -0.13 -2.79 14.07
N GLU A 145 0.73 -1.88 13.64
CA GLU A 145 1.44 -0.95 14.53
C GLU A 145 0.50 0.09 15.16
N LEU A 146 -0.74 0.25 14.65
CA LEU A 146 -1.71 1.22 15.15
C LEU A 146 -2.26 0.85 16.53
N TYR A 147 -2.34 -0.44 16.87
CA TYR A 147 -2.74 -0.87 18.22
C TYR A 147 -1.73 -0.49 19.33
N THR A 148 -0.52 -0.06 18.96
CA THR A 148 0.58 0.20 19.89
C THR A 148 0.94 1.67 20.06
N LYS A 149 0.21 2.58 19.40
CA LYS A 149 0.42 4.03 19.45
C LYS A 149 -0.61 4.71 20.35
#